data_AF-A0AAU3Q8I2-F1
#
_entry.id   AF-A0AAU3Q8I2-F1
#
_cell.length_a   1.000
_cell.length_b   1.000
_cell.length_c   1.000
_cell.angle_alpha   90.00
_cell.angle_beta   90.00
_cell.angle_gamma   90.00
#
_symmetry.space_group_name_H-M   'P 1'
#
loop_
_entity.id
_entity.type
_entity.pdbx_description
1 polymer ?
#
loop_
_entity_poly.entity_id
_entity_poly.type
_entity_poly.pdbx_seq_one_letter_code
_entity_poly.pdbx_strand_id
1 'polypeptide(L)'
;MTMMRRGWLEPGRTDSAIGLRAEVADPVWFLARQWELGEFQGEDAASPAVVRLAPQHHPLRYDPDRPHLDPTVIPGEALIEAEPGDWWTIGRRVRIGRAVTASLDPADVDRYRFGELPVPYDRLADAVDGRAVFLSGLLAGNPVWAEVPSPPTDRFSTSALTHSAAFAAGNAALRVEGHRGGDVDWFSVDVDPHPPVRLEVDAPEPTVRPVVPTRLTFPGAPHPRWWQIEDAKVDVGGFAPDRSHLATMLLCDLAVAHAEDWFVFPVPLDPDLSKPSSGVLARLGATVTVTDSFGEPYNLEPPPETWSLYAIPGLAPTDLVVWPVAVAPQAGPLLDDIVIGIDEDANLTWAAELRADGLEFLPDVATDQAVAETTRTGTREFHYLPMTTLPQHWHPYVRHPDWRQAVLADLTGPVPRPRPGPVSRMIGGPSGHGAGRGHTMSATAVPSSGIRLRRRAMLARDTLGRPVLWVERSVVPVAGPPTSHLRWDVMAEAPLQEERP
;
A
#
# COMPACT_ATOMS: atom_id res chain seq x y z
N MET A 1 -46.12 27.30 21.42
CA MET A 1 -45.77 26.91 22.79
C MET A 1 -44.30 26.54 22.77
N THR A 2 -43.44 27.25 23.48
CA THR A 2 -41.99 27.29 23.21
C THR A 2 -41.24 26.27 24.06
N MET A 3 -40.52 25.35 23.39
CA MET A 3 -39.74 24.19 23.90
C MET A 3 -38.75 24.48 25.05
N MET A 4 -38.22 25.69 25.09
CA MET A 4 -37.35 26.25 26.11
C MET A 4 -37.75 27.72 26.25
N ARG A 5 -37.48 28.40 27.37
CA ARG A 5 -37.54 29.87 27.38
C ARG A 5 -36.62 30.37 26.27
N ARG A 6 -37.19 30.93 25.18
CA ARG A 6 -36.53 31.40 23.94
C ARG A 6 -35.01 31.55 24.09
N GLY A 7 -34.26 30.51 23.70
CA GLY A 7 -32.81 30.47 23.70
C GLY A 7 -32.19 31.07 22.44
N TRP A 8 -32.70 32.21 21.96
CA TRP A 8 -31.97 32.94 20.92
C TRP A 8 -30.81 33.65 21.61
N LEU A 9 -29.58 33.33 21.22
CA LEU A 9 -28.45 34.25 21.35
C LEU A 9 -28.76 35.45 20.45
N GLU A 10 -29.61 36.36 20.93
CA GLU A 10 -29.90 37.62 20.25
C GLU A 10 -28.58 38.41 20.19
N PRO A 11 -28.07 38.77 18.99
CA PRO A 11 -26.87 39.58 18.86
C PRO A 11 -27.05 40.89 19.65
N GLY A 12 -26.23 41.10 20.68
CA GLY A 12 -26.25 42.32 21.51
C GLY A 12 -26.75 42.15 22.95
N ARG A 13 -27.18 40.95 23.37
CA ARG A 13 -27.56 40.68 24.76
C ARG A 13 -26.35 40.20 25.57
N THR A 14 -25.98 40.93 26.63
CA THR A 14 -24.78 40.65 27.45
C THR A 14 -24.96 39.53 28.47
N ASP A 15 -26.18 39.05 28.69
CA ASP A 15 -26.51 37.99 29.64
C ASP A 15 -26.75 36.66 28.91
N SER A 16 -25.65 35.95 28.64
CA SER A 16 -25.63 34.60 28.08
C SER A 16 -25.96 33.51 29.12
N ALA A 17 -26.10 33.86 30.40
CA ALA A 17 -26.38 32.89 31.46
C ALA A 17 -27.76 32.25 31.30
N ILE A 18 -28.74 32.97 30.77
CA ILE A 18 -30.11 32.46 30.55
C ILE A 18 -30.12 31.35 29.49
N GLY A 19 -29.38 31.51 28.39
CA GLY A 19 -29.26 30.49 27.34
C GLY A 19 -28.50 29.24 27.82
N LEU A 20 -27.48 29.43 28.66
CA LEU A 20 -26.68 28.35 29.23
C LEU A 20 -27.41 27.53 30.31
N ARG A 21 -28.48 28.06 30.92
CA ARG A 21 -29.23 27.36 31.98
C ARG A 21 -30.13 26.24 31.48
N ALA A 22 -30.45 26.22 30.18
CA ALA A 22 -31.35 25.22 29.57
C ALA A 22 -32.63 24.99 30.42
N GLU A 23 -33.25 26.08 30.91
CA GLU A 23 -34.40 25.99 31.81
C GLU A 23 -35.59 25.29 31.10
N VAL A 24 -35.97 24.13 31.64
CA VAL A 24 -37.14 23.36 31.21
C VAL A 24 -38.40 24.13 31.59
N ALA A 25 -39.05 24.75 30.59
CA ALA A 25 -40.23 25.59 30.82
C ALA A 25 -41.50 24.76 31.08
N ASP A 26 -41.60 23.57 30.48
CA ASP A 26 -42.74 22.66 30.64
C ASP A 26 -42.25 21.20 30.65
N PRO A 27 -41.97 20.64 31.84
CA PRO A 27 -41.62 19.22 31.98
C PRO A 27 -42.74 18.29 31.53
N VAL A 28 -44.00 18.72 31.64
CA VAL A 28 -45.18 17.91 31.26
C VAL A 28 -45.26 17.77 29.75
N TRP A 29 -44.86 18.79 28.99
CA TRP A 29 -44.74 18.69 27.55
C TRP A 29 -43.70 17.65 27.10
N PHE A 30 -42.56 17.53 27.80
CA PHE A 30 -41.56 16.48 27.52
C PHE A 30 -42.14 15.08 27.77
N LEU A 31 -42.83 14.89 28.90
CA LEU A 31 -43.50 13.63 29.20
C LEU A 31 -44.61 13.33 28.17
N ALA A 32 -45.41 14.32 27.80
CA ALA A 32 -46.45 14.15 26.77
C ALA A 32 -45.86 13.81 25.41
N ARG A 33 -44.66 14.33 25.08
CA ARG A 33 -43.95 13.96 23.86
C ARG A 33 -43.34 12.57 23.89
N GLN A 34 -42.79 12.16 25.02
CA GLN A 34 -42.39 10.77 25.24
C GLN A 34 -43.59 9.82 25.09
N TRP A 35 -44.75 10.19 25.63
CA TRP A 35 -45.99 9.44 25.42
C TRP A 35 -46.42 9.39 23.94
N GLU A 36 -46.40 10.52 23.24
CA GLU A 36 -46.81 10.60 21.82
C GLU A 36 -45.85 9.84 20.88
N LEU A 37 -44.55 9.82 21.20
CA LEU A 37 -43.54 9.05 20.47
C LEU A 37 -43.49 7.58 20.87
N GLY A 38 -44.30 7.15 21.84
CA GLY A 38 -44.36 5.75 22.27
C GLY A 38 -43.29 5.33 23.27
N GLU A 39 -42.44 6.22 23.76
CA GLU A 39 -41.37 5.94 24.74
C GLU A 39 -41.91 5.30 26.04
N PHE A 40 -43.14 5.65 26.45
CA PHE A 40 -43.79 5.04 27.62
C PHE A 40 -44.45 3.69 27.36
N GLN A 41 -44.48 3.24 26.10
CA GLN A 41 -44.87 1.87 25.81
C GLN A 41 -43.82 0.88 26.33
N GLY A 42 -42.59 1.35 26.59
CA GLY A 42 -41.50 0.52 27.07
C GLY A 42 -41.25 -0.59 26.08
N GLU A 43 -40.73 -0.26 24.90
CA GLU A 43 -40.13 -1.29 24.08
C GLU A 43 -38.99 -1.91 24.88
N ASP A 44 -38.89 -3.24 24.85
CA ASP A 44 -37.84 -3.98 25.51
C ASP A 44 -36.50 -3.65 24.83
N ALA A 45 -35.90 -2.53 25.22
CA ALA A 45 -34.62 -2.05 24.73
C ALA A 45 -33.48 -2.75 25.48
N ALA A 46 -33.53 -4.08 25.51
CA ALA A 46 -32.48 -4.91 26.05
C ALA A 46 -31.16 -4.55 25.38
N SER A 47 -30.11 -4.35 26.17
CA SER A 47 -28.77 -4.08 25.67
C SER A 47 -27.86 -5.26 25.98
N PRO A 48 -26.91 -5.61 25.09
CA PRO A 48 -25.99 -6.69 25.37
C PRO A 48 -25.13 -6.33 26.58
N ALA A 49 -25.12 -7.17 27.62
CA ALA A 49 -24.41 -6.91 28.87
C ALA A 49 -23.09 -7.69 28.95
N VAL A 50 -23.10 -8.95 28.49
CA VAL A 50 -21.91 -9.82 28.47
C VAL A 50 -21.94 -10.66 27.22
N VAL A 51 -20.81 -10.76 26.52
CA VAL A 51 -20.63 -11.71 25.41
C VAL A 51 -19.71 -12.82 25.87
N ARG A 52 -20.10 -14.08 25.68
CA ARG A 52 -19.28 -15.26 25.92
C ARG A 52 -18.91 -15.89 24.58
N LEU A 53 -17.62 -16.01 24.33
CA LEU A 53 -17.06 -16.53 23.09
C LEU A 53 -15.81 -17.36 23.39
N ALA A 54 -15.45 -18.26 22.47
CA ALA A 54 -14.30 -19.14 22.62
C ALA A 54 -13.36 -18.98 21.40
N PRO A 55 -12.63 -17.86 21.30
CA PRO A 55 -11.84 -17.58 20.12
C PRO A 55 -10.60 -18.46 20.06
N GLN A 56 -10.22 -18.86 18.85
CA GLN A 56 -8.96 -19.53 18.52
C GLN A 56 -8.10 -18.60 17.70
N HIS A 57 -6.80 -18.59 17.96
CA HIS A 57 -5.83 -17.83 17.20
C HIS A 57 -4.78 -18.79 16.68
N HIS A 58 -4.72 -18.97 15.37
CA HIS A 58 -3.72 -19.82 14.72
C HIS A 58 -2.61 -18.94 14.16
N PRO A 59 -1.37 -19.01 14.70
CA PRO A 59 -0.25 -18.27 14.16
C PRO A 59 -0.05 -18.55 12.67
N LEU A 60 0.14 -17.48 11.90
CA LEU A 60 0.60 -17.57 10.53
C LEU A 60 2.00 -18.19 10.52
N ARG A 61 2.27 -18.95 9.47
CA ARG A 61 3.58 -19.50 9.14
C ARG A 61 3.94 -19.01 7.75
N TYR A 62 5.19 -18.61 7.60
CA TYR A 62 5.77 -18.12 6.37
C TYR A 62 7.10 -18.85 6.14
N ASP A 63 7.38 -19.18 4.88
CA ASP A 63 8.64 -19.76 4.39
C ASP A 63 9.40 -20.66 5.40
N PRO A 64 9.14 -21.98 5.42
CA PRO A 64 9.71 -22.89 6.42
C PRO A 64 11.25 -22.97 6.38
N ASP A 65 11.88 -22.62 5.25
CA ASP A 65 13.34 -22.59 5.12
C ASP A 65 13.94 -21.32 5.76
N ARG A 66 13.10 -20.36 6.18
CA ARG A 66 13.48 -19.05 6.73
C ARG A 66 12.73 -18.73 8.01
N PRO A 67 12.97 -19.45 9.12
CA PRO A 67 12.25 -19.25 10.38
C PRO A 67 12.45 -17.87 11.03
N HIS A 68 13.42 -17.07 10.57
CA HIS A 68 13.62 -15.70 11.02
C HIS A 68 12.63 -14.71 10.41
N LEU A 69 11.94 -15.09 9.33
CA LEU A 69 10.91 -14.30 8.67
C LEU A 69 9.55 -14.62 9.31
N ASP A 70 9.41 -14.26 10.58
CA ASP A 70 8.25 -14.61 11.41
C ASP A 70 7.05 -13.67 11.13
N PRO A 71 5.94 -14.18 10.54
CA PRO A 71 4.77 -13.39 10.18
C PRO A 71 3.92 -12.96 11.38
N THR A 72 4.25 -13.42 12.58
CA THR A 72 3.56 -13.01 13.81
C THR A 72 4.08 -11.69 14.36
N VAL A 73 5.29 -11.29 13.95
CA VAL A 73 5.97 -10.08 14.42
C VAL A 73 6.36 -9.13 13.30
N ILE A 74 6.81 -9.64 12.16
CA ILE A 74 7.26 -8.82 11.03
C ILE A 74 6.04 -8.32 10.25
N PRO A 75 5.96 -7.02 9.91
CA PRO A 75 4.88 -6.48 9.09
C PRO A 75 4.64 -7.27 7.80
N GLY A 76 3.37 -7.52 7.47
CA GLY A 76 2.98 -8.29 6.28
C GLY A 76 3.53 -7.68 4.98
N GLU A 77 3.57 -6.35 4.89
CA GLU A 77 4.14 -5.60 3.76
C GLU A 77 5.60 -6.01 3.51
N ALA A 78 6.41 -6.07 4.58
CA ALA A 78 7.81 -6.46 4.46
C ALA A 78 7.99 -7.92 4.02
N LEU A 79 7.11 -8.84 4.41
CA LEU A 79 7.19 -10.25 4.03
C LEU A 79 6.73 -10.50 2.58
N ILE A 80 5.80 -9.70 2.10
CA ILE A 80 5.21 -9.83 0.77
C ILE A 80 6.05 -9.09 -0.27
N GLU A 81 6.54 -7.89 0.06
CA GLU A 81 7.06 -6.95 -0.93
C GLU A 81 8.59 -6.92 -1.02
N ALA A 82 9.28 -7.41 0.01
CA ALA A 82 10.73 -7.33 0.12
C ALA A 82 11.44 -7.82 -1.15
N GLU A 83 12.30 -6.96 -1.66
CA GLU A 83 13.14 -7.30 -2.79
C GLU A 83 14.27 -8.25 -2.38
N PRO A 84 14.55 -9.33 -3.15
CA PRO A 84 15.71 -10.16 -2.91
C PRO A 84 17.02 -9.37 -2.89
N GLY A 85 17.72 -9.44 -1.76
CA GLY A 85 18.99 -8.75 -1.58
C GLY A 85 18.86 -7.29 -1.16
N ASP A 86 17.69 -6.85 -0.72
CA ASP A 86 17.46 -5.58 -0.01
C ASP A 86 18.36 -5.38 1.23
N TRP A 87 18.88 -6.47 1.80
CA TRP A 87 19.95 -6.43 2.80
C TRP A 87 21.16 -5.61 2.34
N TRP A 88 21.48 -5.57 1.04
CA TRP A 88 22.61 -4.83 0.49
C TRP A 88 22.35 -3.32 0.35
N THR A 89 22.21 -2.64 1.49
CA THR A 89 22.22 -1.16 1.54
C THR A 89 23.56 -0.61 1.04
N ILE A 90 23.56 0.63 0.52
CA ILE A 90 24.80 1.29 0.05
C ILE A 90 25.87 1.27 1.16
N GLY A 91 25.48 1.52 2.40
CA GLY A 91 26.39 1.44 3.55
C GLY A 91 27.03 0.06 3.75
N ARG A 92 26.24 -1.03 3.65
CA ARG A 92 26.77 -2.41 3.77
C ARG A 92 27.68 -2.77 2.60
N ARG A 93 27.29 -2.39 1.38
CA ARG A 93 28.11 -2.59 0.18
C ARG A 93 29.48 -1.92 0.29
N VAL A 94 29.52 -0.65 0.73
CA VAL A 94 30.77 0.10 0.95
C VAL A 94 31.59 -0.51 2.10
N ARG A 95 30.95 -0.84 3.22
CA ARG A 95 31.63 -1.43 4.39
C ARG A 95 32.33 -2.73 4.02
N ILE A 96 31.61 -3.62 3.33
CA ILE A 96 32.13 -4.92 2.91
C ILE A 96 33.16 -4.75 1.80
N GLY A 97 32.92 -3.87 0.82
CA GLY A 97 33.88 -3.55 -0.24
C GLY A 97 35.22 -3.08 0.31
N ARG A 98 35.21 -2.17 1.29
CA ARG A 98 36.42 -1.71 2.00
C ARG A 98 37.14 -2.84 2.72
N ALA A 99 36.40 -3.76 3.35
CA ALA A 99 36.99 -4.90 4.05
C ALA A 99 37.73 -5.87 3.11
N VAL A 100 37.27 -6.00 1.86
CA VAL A 100 37.88 -6.91 0.88
C VAL A 100 38.88 -6.25 -0.05
N THR A 101 38.93 -4.92 -0.11
CA THR A 101 39.77 -4.17 -1.07
C THR A 101 41.24 -4.61 -1.02
N ALA A 102 41.80 -4.82 0.16
CA ALA A 102 43.20 -5.25 0.33
C ALA A 102 43.47 -6.70 -0.15
N SER A 103 42.42 -7.49 -0.36
CA SER A 103 42.50 -8.88 -0.84
C SER A 103 42.26 -9.00 -2.35
N LEU A 104 41.97 -7.89 -3.03
CA LEU A 104 41.70 -7.83 -4.47
C LEU A 104 42.93 -7.37 -5.24
N ASP A 105 43.08 -7.88 -6.47
CA ASP A 105 44.06 -7.34 -7.40
C ASP A 105 43.66 -5.91 -7.82
N PRO A 106 44.62 -5.02 -8.17
CA PRO A 106 44.32 -3.65 -8.55
C PRO A 106 43.30 -3.52 -9.70
N ALA A 107 43.35 -4.45 -10.68
CA ALA A 107 42.40 -4.47 -11.78
C ALA A 107 40.97 -4.80 -11.32
N ASP A 108 40.82 -5.68 -10.32
CA ASP A 108 39.51 -6.00 -9.73
C ASP A 108 39.00 -4.87 -8.86
N VAL A 109 39.88 -4.18 -8.13
CA VAL A 109 39.51 -2.97 -7.39
C VAL A 109 38.86 -1.96 -8.34
N ASP A 110 39.51 -1.65 -9.47
CA ASP A 110 38.96 -0.71 -10.44
C ASP A 110 37.69 -1.21 -11.13
N ARG A 111 37.61 -2.52 -11.43
CA ARG A 111 36.44 -3.15 -12.05
C ARG A 111 35.19 -3.11 -11.16
N TYR A 112 35.35 -3.26 -9.86
CA TYR A 112 34.24 -3.37 -8.90
C TYR A 112 34.01 -2.10 -8.09
N ARG A 113 34.57 -0.94 -8.48
CA ARG A 113 34.14 0.35 -7.92
C ARG A 113 32.67 0.61 -8.22
N PHE A 114 32.05 1.42 -7.37
CA PHE A 114 30.73 1.95 -7.71
C PHE A 114 30.79 2.74 -9.01
N GLY A 115 29.69 2.69 -9.76
CA GLY A 115 29.43 3.69 -10.78
C GLY A 115 28.96 4.99 -10.14
N GLU A 116 28.15 5.73 -10.90
CA GLU A 116 27.46 6.90 -10.37
C GLU A 116 26.49 6.50 -9.24
N LEU A 117 26.49 7.25 -8.14
CA LEU A 117 25.64 7.03 -6.97
C LEU A 117 24.78 8.26 -6.69
N PRO A 118 23.54 8.09 -6.23
CA PRO A 118 22.67 9.20 -5.89
C PRO A 118 23.15 9.94 -4.64
N VAL A 119 22.83 11.23 -4.55
CA VAL A 119 23.04 12.04 -3.33
C VAL A 119 22.31 11.38 -2.14
N PRO A 120 22.92 11.25 -0.94
CA PRO A 120 24.23 11.79 -0.53
C PRO A 120 25.42 10.82 -0.69
N TYR A 121 25.25 9.75 -1.46
CA TYR A 121 26.25 8.69 -1.62
C TYR A 121 27.22 8.89 -2.78
N ASP A 122 27.05 9.96 -3.56
CA ASP A 122 27.93 10.40 -4.64
C ASP A 122 29.41 10.40 -4.22
N ARG A 123 29.69 10.82 -2.98
CA ARG A 123 31.06 10.85 -2.40
C ARG A 123 31.68 9.47 -2.16
N LEU A 124 30.92 8.39 -2.32
CA LEU A 124 31.37 7.02 -2.14
C LEU A 124 31.58 6.29 -3.46
N ALA A 125 31.47 6.97 -4.61
CA ALA A 125 31.64 6.37 -5.94
C ALA A 125 33.01 5.69 -6.13
N ASP A 126 34.07 6.21 -5.51
CA ASP A 126 35.42 5.61 -5.58
C ASP A 126 35.60 4.34 -4.72
N ALA A 127 34.62 4.00 -3.87
CA ALA A 127 34.70 2.79 -3.06
C ALA A 127 34.40 1.54 -3.89
N VAL A 128 34.96 0.40 -3.47
CA VAL A 128 34.61 -0.91 -4.03
C VAL A 128 33.17 -1.28 -3.60
N ASP A 129 32.32 -1.73 -4.53
CA ASP A 129 31.01 -2.32 -4.24
C ASP A 129 31.18 -3.77 -3.79
N GLY A 130 31.10 -3.99 -2.47
CA GLY A 130 31.18 -5.32 -1.89
C GLY A 130 30.13 -6.30 -2.40
N ARG A 131 28.94 -5.85 -2.84
CA ARG A 131 27.95 -6.72 -3.46
C ARG A 131 28.39 -7.17 -4.85
N ALA A 132 28.98 -6.27 -5.64
CA ALA A 132 29.46 -6.60 -6.98
C ALA A 132 30.58 -7.66 -6.91
N VAL A 133 31.49 -7.54 -5.93
CA VAL A 133 32.52 -8.54 -5.63
C VAL A 133 31.91 -9.87 -5.17
N PHE A 134 30.95 -9.82 -4.24
CA PHE A 134 30.26 -11.03 -3.78
C PHE A 134 29.56 -11.79 -4.92
N LEU A 135 28.84 -11.07 -5.79
CA LEU A 135 28.12 -11.65 -6.91
C LEU A 135 29.03 -12.19 -8.02
N SER A 136 30.28 -11.72 -8.11
CA SER A 136 31.25 -12.27 -9.08
C SER A 136 31.84 -13.60 -8.66
N GLY A 137 31.66 -14.01 -7.39
CA GLY A 137 32.25 -15.21 -6.81
C GLY A 137 33.72 -15.07 -6.41
N LEU A 138 34.30 -13.87 -6.53
CA LEU A 138 35.65 -13.61 -6.03
C LEU A 138 35.72 -13.77 -4.51
N LEU A 139 36.88 -14.20 -4.02
CA LEU A 139 37.13 -14.46 -2.60
C LEU A 139 36.15 -15.47 -1.98
N ALA A 140 35.65 -16.45 -2.76
CA ALA A 140 34.78 -17.50 -2.24
C ALA A 140 35.39 -18.16 -0.97
N GLY A 141 34.58 -18.28 0.09
CA GLY A 141 35.02 -18.80 1.39
C GLY A 141 35.67 -17.76 2.33
N ASN A 142 35.81 -16.50 1.92
CA ASN A 142 36.26 -15.43 2.81
C ASN A 142 35.25 -15.24 3.97
N PRO A 143 35.71 -15.10 5.23
CA PRO A 143 34.83 -14.96 6.39
C PRO A 143 33.93 -13.71 6.35
N VAL A 144 34.28 -12.69 5.58
CA VAL A 144 33.44 -11.48 5.40
C VAL A 144 32.08 -11.79 4.79
N TRP A 145 31.95 -12.91 4.05
CA TRP A 145 30.69 -13.32 3.44
C TRP A 145 29.73 -14.00 4.41
N ALA A 146 30.18 -14.39 5.61
CA ALA A 146 29.35 -15.13 6.58
C ALA A 146 28.15 -14.31 7.09
N GLU A 147 28.23 -12.98 7.07
CA GLU A 147 27.12 -12.10 7.46
C GLU A 147 26.10 -11.85 6.33
N VAL A 148 26.40 -12.24 5.08
CA VAL A 148 25.52 -12.01 3.94
C VAL A 148 24.44 -13.09 3.93
N PRO A 149 23.16 -12.74 4.15
CA PRO A 149 22.08 -13.72 4.12
C PRO A 149 21.86 -14.23 2.69
N SER A 150 21.41 -15.48 2.55
CA SER A 150 20.93 -15.95 1.25
C SER A 150 19.69 -15.13 0.84
N PRO A 151 19.57 -14.68 -0.42
CA PRO A 151 18.43 -13.86 -0.85
C PRO A 151 17.14 -14.70 -0.85
N PRO A 152 16.01 -14.17 -0.35
CA PRO A 152 14.72 -14.85 -0.45
C PRO A 152 14.26 -14.98 -1.91
N THR A 153 13.28 -15.85 -2.15
CA THR A 153 12.61 -15.95 -3.44
C THR A 153 11.99 -14.61 -3.81
N ASP A 154 12.16 -14.16 -5.05
CA ASP A 154 11.47 -12.96 -5.51
C ASP A 154 9.97 -13.21 -5.58
N ARG A 155 9.21 -12.43 -4.81
CA ARG A 155 7.74 -12.51 -4.78
C ARG A 155 7.09 -11.63 -5.83
N PHE A 156 7.84 -10.71 -6.42
CA PHE A 156 7.35 -9.82 -7.47
C PHE A 156 7.52 -10.45 -8.85
N SER A 157 6.42 -10.54 -9.59
CA SER A 157 6.45 -10.91 -11.01
C SER A 157 6.66 -9.65 -11.85
N THR A 158 7.79 -9.56 -12.56
CA THR A 158 8.00 -8.46 -13.52
C THR A 158 7.09 -8.58 -14.75
N SER A 159 6.48 -9.75 -14.97
CA SER A 159 5.49 -9.95 -16.03
C SER A 159 4.09 -9.47 -15.62
N ALA A 160 3.61 -9.89 -14.44
CA ALA A 160 2.28 -9.51 -13.96
C ALA A 160 2.25 -8.15 -13.24
N LEU A 161 3.43 -7.65 -12.84
CA LEU A 161 3.63 -6.42 -12.05
C LEU A 161 2.90 -6.46 -10.70
N THR A 162 2.94 -7.62 -10.05
CA THR A 162 2.29 -7.89 -8.77
C THR A 162 3.12 -8.87 -7.93
N HIS A 163 2.87 -8.88 -6.63
CA HIS A 163 3.45 -9.80 -5.67
C HIS A 163 2.55 -11.02 -5.46
N SER A 164 3.18 -12.14 -5.14
CA SER A 164 2.49 -13.34 -4.67
C SER A 164 3.26 -14.00 -3.54
N ALA A 165 2.55 -14.43 -2.51
CA ALA A 165 3.12 -15.08 -1.34
C ALA A 165 2.17 -16.15 -0.78
N ALA A 166 2.75 -17.15 -0.13
CA ALA A 166 1.99 -18.24 0.49
C ALA A 166 2.25 -18.25 2.00
N PHE A 167 1.18 -18.45 2.75
CA PHE A 167 1.17 -18.54 4.20
C PHE A 167 0.35 -19.76 4.62
N ALA A 168 0.47 -20.16 5.88
CA ALA A 168 -0.43 -21.15 6.45
C ALA A 168 -0.78 -20.81 7.89
N ALA A 169 -2.00 -21.14 8.32
CA ALA A 169 -2.42 -21.02 9.71
C ALA A 169 -3.35 -22.17 10.09
N GLY A 170 -2.95 -22.96 11.10
CA GLY A 170 -3.69 -24.17 11.46
C GLY A 170 -3.77 -25.13 10.26
N ASN A 171 -5.00 -25.41 9.81
CA ASN A 171 -5.31 -26.24 8.65
C ASN A 171 -5.57 -25.44 7.35
N ALA A 172 -5.52 -24.11 7.39
CA ALA A 172 -5.74 -23.26 6.23
C ALA A 172 -4.41 -22.96 5.52
N ALA A 173 -4.38 -23.20 4.21
CA ALA A 173 -3.36 -22.62 3.33
C ALA A 173 -3.91 -21.30 2.79
N LEU A 174 -3.08 -20.26 2.89
CA LEU A 174 -3.45 -18.89 2.58
C LEU A 174 -2.53 -18.37 1.48
N ARG A 175 -3.08 -17.60 0.56
CA ARG A 175 -2.36 -17.07 -0.59
C ARG A 175 -2.65 -15.60 -0.78
N VAL A 176 -1.58 -14.82 -0.89
CA VAL A 176 -1.59 -13.46 -1.41
C VAL A 176 -1.32 -13.55 -2.90
N GLU A 177 -2.22 -13.04 -3.72
CA GLU A 177 -2.08 -13.04 -5.18
C GLU A 177 -2.48 -11.67 -5.74
N GLY A 178 -1.69 -11.14 -6.66
CA GLY A 178 -2.02 -9.87 -7.31
C GLY A 178 -1.76 -8.62 -6.47
N HIS A 179 -1.08 -8.72 -5.32
CA HIS A 179 -0.78 -7.57 -4.47
C HIS A 179 0.11 -6.56 -5.20
N ARG A 180 -0.30 -5.30 -5.25
CA ARG A 180 0.40 -4.24 -6.02
C ARG A 180 1.41 -3.46 -5.20
N GLY A 181 1.65 -3.85 -3.95
CA GLY A 181 2.44 -3.08 -2.99
C GLY A 181 1.59 -2.05 -2.24
N GLY A 182 1.96 -1.76 -1.00
CA GLY A 182 1.24 -0.87 -0.09
C GLY A 182 0.54 -1.65 1.03
N ASP A 183 -0.64 -1.18 1.42
CA ASP A 183 -1.34 -1.69 2.60
C ASP A 183 -1.67 -3.19 2.51
N VAL A 184 -1.35 -3.93 3.57
CA VAL A 184 -1.70 -5.34 3.73
C VAL A 184 -2.74 -5.48 4.83
N ASP A 185 -3.85 -6.13 4.53
CA ASP A 185 -4.93 -6.38 5.49
C ASP A 185 -5.67 -7.69 5.15
N TRP A 186 -6.81 -7.94 5.79
CA TRP A 186 -7.67 -9.11 5.54
C TRP A 186 -8.00 -9.29 4.05
N PHE A 187 -8.14 -8.20 3.28
CA PHE A 187 -8.48 -8.26 1.85
C PHE A 187 -7.28 -8.65 0.96
N SER A 188 -6.08 -8.71 1.50
CA SER A 188 -4.86 -9.03 0.74
C SER A 188 -4.65 -10.54 0.57
N VAL A 189 -5.47 -11.37 1.21
CA VAL A 189 -5.25 -12.81 1.31
C VAL A 189 -6.53 -13.59 1.06
N ASP A 190 -6.41 -14.68 0.30
CA ASP A 190 -7.45 -15.67 0.04
C ASP A 190 -7.02 -17.04 0.54
N VAL A 191 -7.95 -18.00 0.61
CA VAL A 191 -7.60 -19.41 0.82
C VAL A 191 -7.03 -20.01 -0.48
N ASP A 192 -5.93 -20.75 -0.35
CA ASP A 192 -5.42 -21.57 -1.45
C ASP A 192 -6.26 -22.85 -1.59
N PRO A 193 -6.99 -23.04 -2.71
CA PRO A 193 -7.79 -24.25 -2.92
C PRO A 193 -6.93 -25.51 -3.12
N HIS A 194 -5.64 -25.38 -3.40
CA HIS A 194 -4.72 -26.50 -3.67
C HIS A 194 -3.49 -26.45 -2.74
N PRO A 195 -3.67 -26.69 -1.44
CA PRO A 195 -2.58 -26.60 -0.48
C PRO A 195 -1.45 -27.58 -0.83
N PRO A 196 -0.18 -27.12 -0.87
CA PRO A 196 0.96 -28.00 -1.17
C PRO A 196 1.18 -29.08 -0.10
N VAL A 197 0.75 -28.84 1.14
CA VAL A 197 0.81 -29.80 2.26
C VAL A 197 -0.41 -29.60 3.16
N ARG A 198 -1.10 -30.68 3.55
CA ARG A 198 -2.07 -30.64 4.65
C ARG A 198 -1.31 -30.54 5.97
N LEU A 199 -1.46 -29.42 6.66
CA LEU A 199 -0.93 -29.25 8.00
C LEU A 199 -1.99 -29.74 8.99
N GLU A 200 -1.74 -30.88 9.62
CA GLU A 200 -2.47 -31.28 10.83
C GLU A 200 -1.81 -30.59 12.03
N VAL A 201 -2.55 -29.70 12.67
CA VAL A 201 -2.19 -29.17 13.97
C VAL A 201 -3.40 -29.36 14.87
N ASP A 202 -3.24 -30.13 15.94
CA ASP A 202 -4.21 -30.19 17.02
C ASP A 202 -4.36 -28.79 17.61
N ALA A 203 -5.50 -28.18 17.35
CA ALA A 203 -5.90 -26.94 18.00
C ALA A 203 -6.35 -27.30 19.42
N PRO A 204 -5.80 -26.68 20.48
CA PRO A 204 -6.32 -26.89 21.82
C PRO A 204 -7.80 -26.51 21.88
N GLU A 205 -8.55 -27.17 22.76
CA GLU A 205 -9.97 -26.84 22.94
C GLU A 205 -10.13 -25.35 23.30
N PRO A 206 -11.02 -24.64 22.58
CA PRO A 206 -11.19 -23.22 22.79
C PRO A 206 -11.81 -22.98 24.17
N THR A 207 -11.22 -22.06 24.93
CA THR A 207 -11.72 -21.71 26.27
C THR A 207 -12.72 -20.57 26.15
N VAL A 208 -13.93 -20.77 26.68
CA VAL A 208 -14.97 -19.73 26.73
C VAL A 208 -14.53 -18.58 27.65
N ARG A 209 -14.66 -17.35 27.16
CA ARG A 209 -14.29 -16.13 27.88
C ARG A 209 -15.41 -15.10 27.82
N PRO A 210 -15.75 -14.46 28.95
CA PRO A 210 -16.66 -13.33 28.96
C PRO A 210 -15.93 -12.05 28.56
N VAL A 211 -16.56 -11.24 27.72
CA VAL A 211 -16.16 -9.87 27.40
C VAL A 211 -17.34 -8.93 27.54
N VAL A 212 -17.04 -7.65 27.75
CA VAL A 212 -18.06 -6.61 27.84
C VAL A 212 -18.21 -5.97 26.46
N PRO A 213 -19.39 -6.03 25.84
CA PRO A 213 -19.66 -5.31 24.60
C PRO A 213 -19.74 -3.81 24.88
N THR A 214 -19.44 -3.01 23.87
CA THR A 214 -19.55 -1.56 23.89
C THR A 214 -20.35 -1.10 22.69
N ARG A 215 -21.07 0.02 22.82
CA ARG A 215 -21.74 0.63 21.68
C ARG A 215 -20.71 0.96 20.59
N LEU A 216 -21.04 0.68 19.33
CA LEU A 216 -20.22 1.07 18.19
C LEU A 216 -20.11 2.59 18.17
N THR A 217 -18.88 3.11 18.14
CA THR A 217 -18.60 4.54 17.99
C THR A 217 -17.77 4.76 16.75
N PHE A 218 -18.08 5.81 16.00
CA PHE A 218 -17.32 6.26 14.84
C PHE A 218 -17.15 7.79 14.89
N PRO A 219 -16.15 8.35 14.21
CA PRO A 219 -16.00 9.80 14.13
C PRO A 219 -17.27 10.46 13.57
N GLY A 220 -17.82 11.45 14.29
CA GLY A 220 -19.09 12.09 13.93
C GLY A 220 -20.35 11.29 14.27
N ALA A 221 -20.25 10.22 15.07
CA ALA A 221 -21.41 9.50 15.56
C ALA A 221 -22.24 10.36 16.53
N PRO A 222 -23.59 10.32 16.42
CA PRO A 222 -24.44 11.00 17.38
C PRO A 222 -24.27 10.39 18.77
N HIS A 223 -24.21 11.26 19.77
CA HIS A 223 -24.08 10.82 21.16
C HIS A 223 -25.46 10.46 21.74
N PRO A 224 -25.60 9.34 22.46
CA PRO A 224 -26.87 8.88 23.03
C PRO A 224 -27.25 9.67 24.30
N ARG A 225 -27.35 11.00 24.20
CA ARG A 225 -27.75 11.92 25.27
C ARG A 225 -28.59 13.07 24.72
N TRP A 226 -29.42 13.64 25.58
CA TRP A 226 -30.45 14.62 25.21
C TRP A 226 -29.98 15.85 24.44
N TRP A 227 -28.74 16.31 24.62
CA TRP A 227 -28.10 17.26 23.71
C TRP A 227 -26.59 17.35 23.97
N GLN A 228 -25.82 17.41 22.88
CA GLN A 228 -24.42 17.80 22.86
C GLN A 228 -24.11 18.40 21.49
N ILE A 229 -23.27 19.42 21.44
CA ILE A 229 -22.68 19.88 20.19
C ILE A 229 -21.56 18.91 19.81
N GLU A 230 -21.73 18.23 18.67
CA GLU A 230 -20.78 17.24 18.15
C GLU A 230 -19.46 17.90 17.68
N ASP A 231 -18.41 17.09 17.56
CA ASP A 231 -17.11 17.54 17.05
C ASP A 231 -17.23 17.86 15.55
N ALA A 232 -17.00 19.13 15.18
CA ALA A 232 -17.08 19.61 13.79
C ALA A 232 -16.02 19.03 12.85
N LYS A 233 -15.09 18.19 13.33
CA LYS A 233 -14.07 17.54 12.49
C LYS A 233 -14.66 16.56 11.48
N VAL A 234 -15.83 15.97 11.75
CA VAL A 234 -16.52 15.06 10.83
C VAL A 234 -18.00 15.44 10.77
N ASP A 235 -18.44 15.91 9.61
CA ASP A 235 -19.84 16.25 9.34
C ASP A 235 -20.42 15.27 8.33
N VAL A 236 -21.11 14.24 8.83
CA VAL A 236 -21.77 13.22 8.00
C VAL A 236 -22.90 13.84 7.17
N GLY A 237 -23.52 14.93 7.67
CA GLY A 237 -24.59 15.68 6.99
C GLY A 237 -24.10 16.78 6.04
N GLY A 238 -22.80 17.08 6.04
CA GLY A 238 -22.19 18.15 5.24
C GLY A 238 -22.27 17.91 3.73
N PHE A 239 -22.51 16.66 3.33
CA PHE A 239 -22.89 16.30 1.97
C PHE A 239 -24.40 16.18 1.90
N ALA A 240 -25.06 17.25 1.46
CA ALA A 240 -26.51 17.25 1.27
C ALA A 240 -26.91 16.04 0.41
N PRO A 241 -27.75 15.12 0.94
CA PRO A 241 -28.14 13.95 0.18
C PRO A 241 -28.93 14.39 -1.06
N ASP A 242 -28.35 14.20 -2.24
CA ASP A 242 -29.08 14.31 -3.51
C ASP A 242 -29.62 12.93 -3.90
N ARG A 243 -30.73 12.91 -4.64
CA ARG A 243 -31.40 11.69 -5.12
C ARG A 243 -30.50 10.82 -6.00
N SER A 244 -29.43 11.39 -6.56
CA SER A 244 -28.41 10.67 -7.31
C SER A 244 -27.41 9.89 -6.43
N HIS A 245 -27.44 10.08 -5.10
CA HIS A 245 -26.50 9.51 -4.12
C HIS A 245 -27.20 8.64 -3.05
N LEU A 246 -27.89 7.57 -3.48
CA LEU A 246 -28.60 6.64 -2.59
C LEU A 246 -27.72 6.08 -1.46
N ALA A 247 -26.45 5.76 -1.75
CA ALA A 247 -25.53 5.23 -0.75
C ALA A 247 -25.29 6.22 0.41
N THR A 248 -25.15 7.51 0.11
CA THR A 248 -25.01 8.58 1.12
C THR A 248 -26.28 8.71 1.95
N MET A 249 -27.47 8.63 1.32
CA MET A 249 -28.74 8.64 2.04
C MET A 249 -28.86 7.47 3.02
N LEU A 250 -28.52 6.24 2.58
CA LEU A 250 -28.55 5.05 3.43
C LEU A 250 -27.56 5.16 4.60
N LEU A 251 -26.37 5.70 4.37
CA LEU A 251 -25.39 5.92 5.42
C LEU A 251 -25.89 6.92 6.47
N CYS A 252 -26.48 8.04 6.03
CA CYS A 252 -27.04 9.04 6.94
C CYS A 252 -28.20 8.47 7.75
N ASP A 253 -29.09 7.69 7.13
CA ASP A 253 -30.19 7.02 7.81
C ASP A 253 -29.67 6.03 8.88
N LEU A 254 -28.72 5.18 8.51
CA LEU A 254 -28.07 4.25 9.44
C LEU A 254 -27.40 4.98 10.61
N ALA A 255 -26.65 6.04 10.33
CA ALA A 255 -25.90 6.79 11.32
C ALA A 255 -26.79 7.60 12.28
N VAL A 256 -27.94 8.10 11.82
CA VAL A 256 -28.82 8.96 12.63
C VAL A 256 -29.94 8.17 13.29
N ALA A 257 -30.58 7.25 12.58
CA ALA A 257 -31.75 6.52 13.08
C ALA A 257 -31.36 5.25 13.86
N HIS A 258 -30.21 4.65 13.55
CA HIS A 258 -29.86 3.32 14.06
C HIS A 258 -28.54 3.26 14.82
N ALA A 259 -27.77 4.35 14.99
CA ALA A 259 -26.47 4.28 15.67
C ALA A 259 -26.53 3.76 17.12
N GLU A 260 -27.69 3.85 17.77
CA GLU A 260 -27.91 3.33 19.13
C GLU A 260 -28.22 1.83 19.20
N ASP A 261 -28.26 1.12 18.07
CA ASP A 261 -28.57 -0.31 18.04
C ASP A 261 -27.34 -1.19 17.78
N TRP A 262 -26.18 -0.58 17.50
CA TRP A 262 -24.98 -1.30 17.10
C TRP A 262 -23.99 -1.42 18.26
N PHE A 263 -23.52 -2.65 18.46
CA PHE A 263 -22.54 -2.98 19.48
C PHE A 263 -21.37 -3.73 18.87
N VAL A 264 -20.19 -3.49 19.43
CA VAL A 264 -18.96 -4.23 19.14
C VAL A 264 -18.45 -4.84 20.44
N PHE A 265 -17.82 -6.00 20.35
CA PHE A 265 -17.16 -6.63 21.49
C PHE A 265 -15.72 -7.01 21.10
N PRO A 266 -14.76 -6.91 22.04
CA PRO A 266 -13.40 -7.29 21.74
C PRO A 266 -13.29 -8.81 21.59
N VAL A 267 -12.46 -9.25 20.65
CA VAL A 267 -12.05 -10.65 20.57
C VAL A 267 -10.84 -10.83 21.48
N PRO A 268 -10.97 -11.55 22.62
CA PRO A 268 -9.89 -11.61 23.60
C PRO A 268 -8.73 -12.44 23.07
N LEU A 269 -7.53 -11.87 23.12
CA LEU A 269 -6.28 -12.57 22.85
C LEU A 269 -6.03 -13.68 23.87
N ASP A 270 -5.18 -14.64 23.53
CA ASP A 270 -4.76 -15.69 24.47
C ASP A 270 -4.09 -15.09 25.73
N PRO A 271 -4.43 -15.55 26.96
CA PRO A 271 -3.80 -15.07 28.19
C PRO A 271 -2.32 -15.46 28.28
N ASP A 272 -1.90 -16.50 27.54
CA ASP A 272 -0.50 -16.81 27.37
C ASP A 272 0.15 -15.78 26.45
N LEU A 273 0.86 -14.82 27.04
CA LEU A 273 1.58 -13.75 26.34
C LEU A 273 2.71 -14.26 25.43
N SER A 274 3.07 -15.55 25.49
CA SER A 274 3.98 -16.15 24.51
C SER A 274 3.31 -16.38 23.16
N LYS A 275 1.98 -16.42 23.11
CA LYS A 275 1.23 -16.50 21.87
C LYS A 275 1.10 -15.12 21.23
N PRO A 276 1.20 -15.05 19.89
CA PRO A 276 1.20 -13.77 19.21
C PRO A 276 -0.20 -13.13 19.21
N SER A 277 -0.23 -11.81 19.33
CA SER A 277 -1.44 -10.99 19.25
C SER A 277 -1.86 -10.62 17.82
N SER A 278 -0.97 -10.84 16.86
CA SER A 278 -1.10 -10.48 15.44
C SER A 278 -0.37 -11.50 14.58
N GLY A 279 -0.63 -11.47 13.28
CA GLY A 279 -0.13 -12.49 12.36
C GLY A 279 -0.76 -13.83 12.67
N VAL A 280 -2.08 -13.81 12.84
CA VAL A 280 -2.88 -14.95 13.24
C VAL A 280 -4.12 -15.03 12.36
N LEU A 281 -4.60 -16.24 12.12
CA LEU A 281 -5.98 -16.49 11.73
C LEU A 281 -6.81 -16.59 13.03
N ALA A 282 -7.62 -15.57 13.29
CA ALA A 282 -8.56 -15.53 14.39
C ALA A 282 -9.88 -16.20 13.99
N ARG A 283 -10.38 -17.12 14.80
CA ARG A 283 -11.66 -17.83 14.61
C ARG A 283 -12.52 -17.67 15.85
N LEU A 284 -13.76 -17.20 15.73
CA LEU A 284 -14.65 -17.03 16.89
C LEU A 284 -15.22 -18.34 17.45
N GLY A 285 -15.18 -19.43 16.66
CA GLY A 285 -15.84 -20.69 16.98
C GLY A 285 -17.35 -20.64 16.70
N ALA A 286 -18.03 -21.80 16.85
CA ALA A 286 -19.43 -21.95 16.46
C ALA A 286 -20.45 -21.35 17.44
N THR A 287 -20.04 -20.92 18.64
CA THR A 287 -20.95 -20.44 19.68
C THR A 287 -20.48 -19.13 20.31
N VAL A 288 -21.10 -18.04 19.89
CA VAL A 288 -21.03 -16.74 20.59
C VAL A 288 -22.38 -16.53 21.27
N THR A 289 -22.39 -16.42 22.60
CA THR A 289 -23.60 -16.21 23.38
C THR A 289 -23.58 -14.82 24.01
N VAL A 290 -24.58 -14.01 23.70
CA VAL A 290 -24.81 -12.70 24.29
C VAL A 290 -25.81 -12.85 25.42
N THR A 291 -25.49 -12.37 26.62
CA THR A 291 -26.46 -12.18 27.70
C THR A 291 -26.83 -10.71 27.74
N ASP A 292 -28.11 -10.40 27.65
CA ASP A 292 -28.61 -9.02 27.69
C ASP A 292 -28.67 -8.44 29.12
N SER A 293 -29.14 -7.20 29.24
CA SER A 293 -29.32 -6.48 30.50
C SER A 293 -30.40 -7.07 31.42
N PHE A 294 -31.27 -7.94 30.92
CA PHE A 294 -32.31 -8.65 31.69
C PHE A 294 -31.89 -10.07 32.08
N GLY A 295 -30.75 -10.54 31.59
CA GLY A 295 -30.19 -11.85 31.87
C GLY A 295 -30.60 -12.93 30.86
N GLU A 296 -31.24 -12.56 29.76
CA GLU A 296 -31.67 -13.49 28.72
C GLU A 296 -30.48 -13.82 27.80
N PRO A 297 -30.23 -15.12 27.52
CA PRO A 297 -29.15 -15.54 26.62
C PRO A 297 -29.62 -15.66 25.16
N TYR A 298 -28.84 -15.08 24.26
CA TYR A 298 -29.00 -15.13 22.81
C TYR A 298 -27.77 -15.77 22.18
N ASN A 299 -27.93 -16.84 21.40
CA ASN A 299 -26.84 -17.37 20.60
C ASN A 299 -26.81 -16.62 19.27
N LEU A 300 -25.67 -16.02 18.95
CA LEU A 300 -25.48 -15.36 17.66
C LEU A 300 -25.26 -16.42 16.59
N GLU A 301 -25.99 -16.27 15.50
CA GLU A 301 -25.74 -17.01 14.27
C GLU A 301 -24.82 -16.18 13.37
N PRO A 302 -23.89 -16.82 12.65
CA PRO A 302 -23.10 -16.11 11.63
C PRO A 302 -24.04 -15.53 10.57
N PRO A 303 -23.67 -14.40 9.94
CA PRO A 303 -24.45 -13.85 8.86
C PRO A 303 -24.57 -14.86 7.71
N PRO A 304 -25.65 -14.77 6.89
CA PRO A 304 -25.81 -15.66 5.75
C PRO A 304 -24.63 -15.53 4.78
N GLU A 305 -24.27 -16.62 4.08
CA GLU A 305 -23.12 -16.65 3.16
C GLU A 305 -23.18 -15.59 2.05
N THR A 306 -24.35 -15.02 1.78
CA THR A 306 -24.55 -13.97 0.78
C THR A 306 -24.05 -12.59 1.21
N TRP A 307 -23.73 -12.39 2.49
CA TRP A 307 -23.30 -11.09 3.01
C TRP A 307 -22.35 -11.22 4.20
N SER A 308 -21.22 -10.53 4.16
CA SER A 308 -20.32 -10.36 5.30
C SER A 308 -19.49 -9.09 5.14
N LEU A 309 -19.11 -8.49 6.26
CA LEU A 309 -18.09 -7.44 6.33
C LEU A 309 -16.76 -8.12 6.65
N TYR A 310 -15.69 -7.74 5.95
CA TYR A 310 -14.35 -8.32 6.13
C TYR A 310 -14.26 -9.81 5.76
N ALA A 311 -14.85 -10.20 4.63
CA ALA A 311 -14.86 -11.58 4.15
C ALA A 311 -13.55 -11.96 3.44
N ILE A 312 -13.03 -13.14 3.77
CA ILE A 312 -11.91 -13.75 3.05
C ILE A 312 -12.43 -14.93 2.22
N PRO A 313 -12.35 -14.87 0.89
CA PRO A 313 -12.74 -15.97 0.01
C PRO A 313 -12.17 -17.33 0.45
N GLY A 314 -13.06 -18.28 0.73
CA GLY A 314 -12.74 -19.64 1.15
C GLY A 314 -12.61 -19.86 2.66
N LEU A 315 -12.66 -18.81 3.48
CA LEU A 315 -12.81 -18.91 4.94
C LEU A 315 -14.27 -18.78 5.38
N ALA A 316 -14.57 -19.24 6.59
CA ALA A 316 -15.88 -19.02 7.21
C ALA A 316 -16.09 -17.53 7.53
N PRO A 317 -17.34 -17.01 7.57
CA PRO A 317 -17.61 -15.62 7.96
C PRO A 317 -17.17 -15.25 9.39
N THR A 318 -16.82 -16.25 10.21
CA THR A 318 -16.34 -16.09 11.60
C THR A 318 -14.81 -16.13 11.73
N ASP A 319 -14.11 -16.21 10.59
CA ASP A 319 -12.67 -16.33 10.49
C ASP A 319 -12.08 -15.06 9.87
N LEU A 320 -11.02 -14.52 10.45
CA LEU A 320 -10.35 -13.32 9.97
C LEU A 320 -8.83 -13.43 10.13
N VAL A 321 -8.09 -13.07 9.09
CA VAL A 321 -6.62 -12.93 9.18
C VAL A 321 -6.30 -11.55 9.71
N VAL A 322 -5.54 -11.50 10.80
CA VAL A 322 -5.08 -10.26 11.43
C VAL A 322 -3.58 -10.14 11.20
N TRP A 323 -3.16 -9.19 10.38
CA TRP A 323 -1.75 -8.95 10.07
C TRP A 323 -1.08 -8.04 11.10
N PRO A 324 0.21 -8.23 11.44
CA PRO A 324 1.03 -7.12 11.85
C PRO A 324 1.24 -6.23 10.63
N VAL A 325 0.98 -4.93 10.76
CA VAL A 325 1.12 -3.97 9.67
C VAL A 325 2.15 -2.91 10.01
N ALA A 326 2.76 -2.33 8.99
CA ALA A 326 3.74 -1.27 9.17
C ALA A 326 3.04 0.03 9.56
N VAL A 327 2.95 0.33 10.87
CA VAL A 327 2.32 1.57 11.35
C VAL A 327 3.28 2.75 11.15
N ALA A 328 2.86 3.72 10.33
CA ALA A 328 3.62 4.94 10.01
C ALA A 328 5.09 4.65 9.56
N PRO A 329 5.28 3.87 8.48
CA PRO A 329 6.62 3.52 8.01
C PRO A 329 7.33 4.75 7.47
N GLN A 330 8.65 4.80 7.66
CA GLN A 330 9.50 5.79 7.03
C GLN A 330 9.78 5.37 5.59
N ALA A 331 9.33 6.17 4.63
CA ALA A 331 9.63 5.99 3.22
C ALA A 331 10.90 6.75 2.84
N GLY A 332 11.88 6.05 2.25
CA GLY A 332 13.04 6.66 1.64
C GLY A 332 12.73 7.30 0.29
N PRO A 333 13.72 8.00 -0.32
CA PRO A 333 13.57 8.49 -1.69
C PRO A 333 13.34 7.33 -2.67
N LEU A 334 12.67 7.63 -3.78
CA LEU A 334 12.49 6.67 -4.87
C LEU A 334 13.85 6.24 -5.40
N LEU A 335 14.06 4.93 -5.47
CA LEU A 335 15.15 4.30 -6.20
C LEU A 335 14.78 4.20 -7.67
N ASP A 336 13.59 3.70 -7.99
CA ASP A 336 13.11 3.62 -9.35
C ASP A 336 11.73 4.29 -9.46
N ASP A 337 11.50 4.98 -10.56
CA ASP A 337 10.24 5.63 -10.88
C ASP A 337 10.00 5.55 -12.40
N ILE A 338 9.01 4.76 -12.79
CA ILE A 338 8.75 4.41 -14.19
C ILE A 338 7.28 4.62 -14.46
N VAL A 339 6.96 5.38 -15.49
CA VAL A 339 5.58 5.51 -15.97
C VAL A 339 5.42 4.61 -17.19
N ILE A 340 4.42 3.74 -17.16
CA ILE A 340 4.08 2.85 -18.28
C ILE A 340 2.66 3.15 -18.75
N GLY A 341 2.47 3.34 -20.04
CA GLY A 341 1.14 3.55 -20.58
C GLY A 341 1.07 3.40 -22.09
N ILE A 342 -0.17 3.28 -22.56
CA ILE A 342 -0.48 3.14 -23.98
C ILE A 342 -0.54 4.54 -24.58
N ASP A 343 0.26 4.77 -25.61
CA ASP A 343 0.20 5.97 -26.44
C ASP A 343 -0.62 5.63 -27.68
N GLU A 344 -1.86 6.14 -27.71
CA GLU A 344 -2.83 5.90 -28.78
C GLU A 344 -2.38 6.51 -30.13
N ASP A 345 -1.61 7.61 -30.11
CA ASP A 345 -1.13 8.26 -31.33
C ASP A 345 -0.02 7.43 -31.99
N ALA A 346 0.85 6.83 -31.18
CA ALA A 346 1.94 5.97 -31.63
C ALA A 346 1.51 4.50 -31.82
N ASN A 347 0.36 4.10 -31.28
CA ASN A 347 -0.10 2.71 -31.16
C ASN A 347 0.97 1.79 -30.53
N LEU A 348 1.65 2.30 -29.50
CA LEU A 348 2.72 1.64 -28.75
C LEU A 348 2.50 1.82 -27.26
N THR A 349 2.99 0.89 -26.45
CA THR A 349 3.15 1.13 -25.01
C THR A 349 4.54 1.68 -24.75
N TRP A 350 4.64 2.75 -23.97
CA TRP A 350 5.92 3.30 -23.53
C TRP A 350 6.14 3.04 -22.06
N ALA A 351 7.36 2.63 -21.71
CA ALA A 351 7.88 2.73 -20.36
C ALA A 351 8.93 3.84 -20.31
N ALA A 352 8.63 4.92 -19.60
CA ALA A 352 9.54 6.05 -19.38
C ALA A 352 10.19 5.92 -18.00
N GLU A 353 11.50 5.72 -17.94
CA GLU A 353 12.24 5.73 -16.66
C GLU A 353 12.54 7.17 -16.28
N LEU A 354 11.81 7.71 -15.30
CA LEU A 354 12.11 9.01 -14.72
C LEU A 354 13.31 8.91 -13.77
N ARG A 355 13.42 7.76 -13.08
CA ARG A 355 14.51 7.45 -12.15
C ARG A 355 14.83 5.95 -12.15
N ALA A 356 16.10 5.59 -12.01
CA ALA A 356 16.51 4.21 -11.71
C ALA A 356 17.74 4.16 -10.77
N ASP A 357 17.73 3.23 -9.82
CA ASP A 357 18.74 3.08 -8.76
C ASP A 357 19.11 4.40 -8.05
N GLY A 358 18.14 5.32 -7.95
CA GLY A 358 18.21 6.62 -7.29
C GLY A 358 18.68 7.76 -8.20
N LEU A 359 19.13 7.47 -9.43
CA LEU A 359 19.58 8.47 -10.41
C LEU A 359 18.41 8.96 -11.25
N GLU A 360 18.24 10.28 -11.31
CA GLU A 360 17.19 10.93 -12.08
C GLU A 360 17.61 11.07 -13.54
N PHE A 361 16.76 10.60 -14.46
CA PHE A 361 17.03 10.60 -15.90
C PHE A 361 16.17 11.57 -16.67
N LEU A 362 14.91 11.72 -16.26
CA LEU A 362 13.96 12.64 -16.88
C LEU A 362 13.39 13.55 -15.80
N PRO A 363 13.41 14.87 -16.00
CA PRO A 363 12.79 15.81 -15.09
C PRO A 363 11.27 15.59 -15.06
N ASP A 364 10.64 15.89 -13.91
CA ASP A 364 9.18 15.94 -13.81
C ASP A 364 8.62 17.07 -14.71
N VAL A 365 7.38 16.92 -15.19
CA VAL A 365 6.69 17.87 -16.08
C VAL A 365 6.68 19.29 -15.52
N ALA A 366 6.64 19.43 -14.18
CA ALA A 366 6.71 20.71 -13.48
C ALA A 366 8.09 21.40 -13.62
N THR A 367 9.17 20.62 -13.72
CA THR A 367 10.54 21.12 -13.88
C THR A 367 10.80 21.58 -15.31
N ASP A 368 10.27 20.88 -16.32
CA ASP A 368 10.37 21.28 -17.73
C ASP A 368 9.63 22.59 -18.01
N GLN A 369 8.47 22.82 -17.39
CA GLN A 369 7.74 24.08 -17.50
C GLN A 369 8.53 25.27 -16.94
N ALA A 370 9.26 25.09 -15.84
CA ALA A 370 10.07 26.15 -15.24
C ALA A 370 11.32 26.51 -16.08
N VAL A 371 11.90 25.55 -16.82
CA VAL A 371 13.08 25.77 -17.68
C VAL A 371 12.70 26.41 -19.02
N ALA A 372 11.51 26.11 -19.55
CA ALA A 372 11.03 26.65 -20.82
C ALA A 372 10.73 28.17 -20.78
N GLU A 373 10.50 28.74 -19.59
CA GLU A 373 10.15 30.16 -19.42
C GLU A 373 11.34 31.13 -19.57
N THR A 374 12.59 30.65 -19.62
CA THR A 374 13.77 31.53 -19.48
C THR A 374 14.55 31.90 -20.75
N THR A 375 14.14 31.48 -21.95
CA THR A 375 15.02 31.74 -23.12
C THR A 375 14.26 31.82 -24.45
N ARG A 376 13.91 33.02 -24.94
CA ARG A 376 13.66 33.28 -26.39
C ARG A 376 13.87 34.74 -26.81
N THR A 377 15.04 35.07 -27.37
CA THR A 377 15.23 36.20 -28.31
C THR A 377 16.33 35.86 -29.32
N GLY A 378 15.95 35.38 -30.51
CA GLY A 378 16.88 35.11 -31.61
C GLY A 378 16.15 34.80 -32.93
N THR A 379 16.89 34.80 -34.04
CA THR A 379 16.38 34.48 -35.39
C THR A 379 16.23 32.97 -35.55
N ARG A 380 15.07 32.53 -36.06
CA ARG A 380 14.70 31.11 -36.16
C ARG A 380 15.28 30.47 -37.41
N GLU A 381 16.12 29.46 -37.25
CA GLU A 381 16.57 28.58 -38.34
C GLU A 381 15.87 27.22 -38.20
N PHE A 382 15.56 26.53 -39.29
CA PHE A 382 14.83 25.25 -39.25
C PHE A 382 15.58 24.17 -40.03
N HIS A 383 15.59 22.95 -39.50
CA HIS A 383 16.10 21.75 -40.16
C HIS A 383 15.03 20.67 -40.24
N TYR A 384 15.03 19.89 -41.31
CA TYR A 384 14.11 18.77 -41.46
C TYR A 384 14.56 17.59 -40.58
N LEU A 385 13.65 17.09 -39.77
CA LEU A 385 13.77 15.88 -38.98
C LEU A 385 12.79 14.84 -39.50
N PRO A 386 13.27 13.68 -40.00
CA PRO A 386 12.40 12.56 -40.34
C PRO A 386 11.53 12.11 -39.16
N MET A 387 12.04 12.24 -37.93
CA MET A 387 11.33 11.96 -36.68
C MET A 387 11.88 12.84 -35.56
N THR A 388 11.02 13.31 -34.65
CA THR A 388 11.46 13.97 -33.42
C THR A 388 12.24 12.99 -32.53
N THR A 389 13.21 13.50 -31.79
CA THR A 389 14.02 12.66 -30.90
C THR A 389 13.31 12.50 -29.57
N LEU A 390 12.96 11.27 -29.21
CA LEU A 390 12.48 10.95 -27.86
C LEU A 390 13.58 11.21 -26.82
N PRO A 391 13.24 11.64 -25.60
CA PRO A 391 14.20 11.66 -24.50
C PRO A 391 14.88 10.30 -24.32
N GLN A 392 16.10 10.30 -23.77
CA GLN A 392 16.74 9.03 -23.39
C GLN A 392 15.89 8.35 -22.30
N HIS A 393 15.97 7.02 -22.18
CA HIS A 393 15.22 6.22 -21.19
C HIS A 393 13.70 6.03 -21.45
N TRP A 394 13.25 6.24 -22.68
CA TRP A 394 11.95 5.76 -23.18
C TRP A 394 12.10 4.42 -23.88
N HIS A 395 11.36 3.42 -23.40
CA HIS A 395 11.45 2.05 -23.88
C HIS A 395 10.12 1.59 -24.48
N PRO A 396 10.07 1.22 -25.77
CA PRO A 396 8.85 0.78 -26.42
C PRO A 396 8.49 -0.66 -26.04
N TYR A 397 7.19 -0.93 -25.96
CA TYR A 397 6.59 -2.24 -25.83
C TYR A 397 5.58 -2.46 -26.95
N VAL A 398 5.67 -3.63 -27.58
CA VAL A 398 4.76 -4.07 -28.64
C VAL A 398 3.99 -5.29 -28.15
N ARG A 399 2.71 -5.38 -28.48
CA ARG A 399 1.83 -6.45 -28.00
C ARG A 399 1.72 -7.60 -28.99
N HIS A 400 2.20 -8.80 -28.64
CA HIS A 400 1.92 -10.07 -29.34
C HIS A 400 2.28 -11.32 -28.49
N PRO A 401 1.31 -12.11 -27.96
CA PRO A 401 0.01 -11.75 -27.38
C PRO A 401 0.13 -10.94 -26.08
N ASP A 402 1.28 -11.05 -25.41
CA ASP A 402 1.71 -10.25 -24.26
C ASP A 402 2.52 -9.02 -24.73
N TRP A 403 2.78 -8.08 -23.83
CA TRP A 403 3.67 -6.95 -24.11
C TRP A 403 5.11 -7.44 -24.12
N ARG A 404 5.85 -7.10 -25.16
CA ARG A 404 7.28 -7.41 -25.28
C ARG A 404 8.06 -6.14 -25.56
N GLN A 405 9.12 -5.93 -24.81
CA GLN A 405 9.97 -4.77 -24.99
C GLN A 405 10.67 -4.83 -26.35
N ALA A 406 10.54 -3.75 -27.13
CA ALA A 406 11.18 -3.58 -28.42
C ALA A 406 12.46 -2.74 -28.30
N VAL A 407 13.21 -2.64 -29.40
CA VAL A 407 14.45 -1.86 -29.47
C VAL A 407 14.17 -0.56 -30.20
N LEU A 408 14.52 0.57 -29.59
CA LEU A 408 14.49 1.88 -30.24
C LEU A 408 15.87 2.18 -30.83
N ALA A 409 15.91 2.69 -32.07
CA ALA A 409 17.13 3.14 -32.72
C ALA A 409 17.16 4.67 -32.84
N ASP A 410 18.33 5.26 -32.64
CA ASP A 410 18.62 6.65 -32.97
C ASP A 410 18.93 6.78 -34.47
N LEU A 411 18.18 7.65 -35.15
CA LEU A 411 18.24 7.90 -36.59
C LEU A 411 18.79 9.29 -36.93
N THR A 412 19.27 10.05 -35.94
CA THR A 412 19.83 11.40 -36.15
C THR A 412 21.17 11.37 -36.88
N GLY A 413 21.90 10.25 -36.78
CA GLY A 413 23.16 10.02 -37.48
C GLY A 413 22.99 9.32 -38.85
N PRO A 414 24.07 9.25 -39.65
CA PRO A 414 24.04 8.60 -40.97
C PRO A 414 23.83 7.06 -40.89
N VAL A 415 23.99 6.47 -39.71
CA VAL A 415 23.81 5.04 -39.47
C VAL A 415 22.91 4.87 -38.25
N PRO A 416 21.81 4.10 -38.35
CA PRO A 416 20.96 3.76 -37.22
C PRO A 416 21.76 3.09 -36.10
N ARG A 417 21.65 3.60 -34.88
CA ARG A 417 22.28 3.00 -33.69
C ARG A 417 21.23 2.60 -32.66
N PRO A 418 21.25 1.37 -32.11
CA PRO A 418 20.32 1.00 -31.05
C PRO A 418 20.59 1.86 -29.81
N ARG A 419 19.51 2.34 -29.18
CA ARG A 419 19.60 3.05 -27.91
C ARG A 419 19.94 2.09 -26.77
N PRO A 420 20.52 2.60 -25.67
CA PRO A 420 20.68 1.82 -24.43
C PRO A 420 19.33 1.24 -23.97
N GLY A 421 19.35 0.01 -23.48
CA GLY A 421 18.19 -0.61 -22.86
C GLY A 421 17.88 -0.05 -21.47
N PRO A 422 16.84 -0.55 -20.80
CA PRO A 422 16.45 -0.10 -19.47
C PRO A 422 17.52 -0.38 -18.41
N VAL A 423 17.58 0.53 -17.44
CA VAL A 423 18.45 0.43 -16.26
C VAL A 423 17.70 -0.27 -15.12
N SER A 424 16.45 0.09 -14.89
CA SER A 424 15.63 -0.49 -13.83
C SER A 424 15.35 -1.97 -14.08
N ARG A 425 15.57 -2.75 -13.02
CA ARG A 425 15.23 -4.17 -12.95
C ARG A 425 13.73 -4.46 -13.04
N MET A 426 12.87 -3.47 -12.79
CA MET A 426 11.41 -3.66 -12.87
C MET A 426 10.92 -3.86 -14.31
N ILE A 427 11.74 -3.50 -15.30
CA ILE A 427 11.42 -3.63 -16.74
C ILE A 427 12.53 -4.31 -17.54
N GLY A 428 13.29 -5.22 -16.92
CA GLY A 428 14.30 -6.06 -17.60
C GLY A 428 15.76 -5.59 -17.52
N GLY A 429 16.03 -4.50 -16.80
CA GLY A 429 17.38 -3.99 -16.55
C GLY A 429 18.13 -4.69 -15.40
N PRO A 430 19.41 -4.32 -15.13
CA PRO A 430 20.25 -3.53 -16.01
C PRO A 430 20.63 -4.36 -17.25
N SER A 431 20.48 -3.74 -18.42
CA SER A 431 20.72 -4.35 -19.73
C SER A 431 21.64 -3.46 -20.58
N GLY A 432 22.45 -4.06 -21.45
CA GLY A 432 23.29 -3.31 -22.40
C GLY A 432 22.48 -2.66 -23.53
N HIS A 433 23.13 -2.30 -24.65
CA HIS A 433 22.42 -1.84 -25.84
C HIS A 433 21.46 -2.92 -26.39
N GLY A 434 20.18 -2.58 -26.59
CA GLY A 434 19.15 -3.51 -27.06
C GLY A 434 17.89 -3.55 -26.17
N ALA A 435 17.05 -4.57 -26.35
CA ALA A 435 15.89 -4.78 -25.47
C ALA A 435 16.38 -5.21 -24.08
N GLY A 436 15.66 -4.84 -23.02
CA GLY A 436 15.88 -5.22 -21.62
C GLY A 436 15.78 -6.71 -21.39
N ARG A 437 16.78 -7.45 -21.87
CA ARG A 437 16.87 -8.92 -21.88
C ARG A 437 15.61 -9.60 -22.46
N GLY A 438 14.86 -8.91 -23.32
CA GLY A 438 13.60 -9.40 -23.88
C GLY A 438 12.44 -9.39 -22.89
N HIS A 439 12.39 -8.42 -21.97
CA HIS A 439 11.36 -8.29 -20.96
C HIS A 439 9.94 -8.37 -21.55
N THR A 440 9.09 -9.15 -20.88
CA THR A 440 7.70 -9.36 -21.25
C THR A 440 6.79 -9.03 -20.07
N MET A 441 5.68 -8.34 -20.34
CA MET A 441 4.61 -8.08 -19.38
C MET A 441 3.32 -8.71 -19.88
N SER A 442 2.53 -9.27 -18.97
CA SER A 442 1.22 -9.81 -19.29
C SER A 442 0.35 -8.76 -19.99
N ALA A 443 -0.46 -9.19 -20.95
CA ALA A 443 -1.41 -8.31 -21.65
C ALA A 443 -2.35 -7.53 -20.70
N THR A 444 -2.59 -8.04 -19.49
CA THR A 444 -3.46 -7.41 -18.47
C THR A 444 -2.72 -6.58 -17.43
N ALA A 445 -1.37 -6.56 -17.47
CA ALA A 445 -0.57 -5.86 -16.47
C ALA A 445 -0.72 -4.33 -16.54
N VAL A 446 -0.95 -3.78 -17.73
CA VAL A 446 -1.07 -2.34 -17.99
C VAL A 446 -2.51 -2.01 -18.42
N PRO A 447 -3.29 -1.27 -17.61
CA PRO A 447 -4.61 -0.76 -18.00
C PRO A 447 -4.46 0.39 -19.01
N SER A 448 -5.56 0.77 -19.67
CA SER A 448 -5.57 1.87 -20.64
C SER A 448 -5.16 3.23 -20.05
N SER A 449 -5.44 3.47 -18.77
CA SER A 449 -5.00 4.67 -18.05
C SER A 449 -3.49 4.71 -17.83
N GLY A 450 -2.79 3.58 -17.94
CA GLY A 450 -1.40 3.41 -17.56
C GLY A 450 -1.19 3.16 -16.07
N ILE A 451 0.07 2.93 -15.69
CA ILE A 451 0.55 2.69 -14.33
C ILE A 451 1.87 3.43 -14.08
N ARG A 452 2.21 3.60 -12.81
CA ARG A 452 3.53 4.04 -12.35
C ARG A 452 4.11 2.99 -11.43
N LEU A 453 5.26 2.45 -11.82
CA LEU A 453 6.05 1.52 -11.03
C LEU A 453 7.01 2.32 -10.16
N ARG A 454 7.06 2.01 -8.88
CA ARG A 454 7.96 2.65 -7.92
C ARG A 454 8.72 1.61 -7.13
N ARG A 455 9.97 1.94 -6.83
CA ARG A 455 10.83 1.16 -5.95
C ARG A 455 11.44 2.07 -4.92
N ARG A 456 11.37 1.74 -3.63
CA ARG A 456 11.96 2.58 -2.56
C ARG A 456 12.26 1.77 -1.31
N ALA A 457 13.19 2.29 -0.49
CA ALA A 457 13.44 1.72 0.83
C ALA A 457 12.32 2.12 1.80
N MET A 458 11.89 1.18 2.63
CA MET A 458 10.87 1.35 3.66
C MET A 458 11.42 0.87 5.00
N LEU A 459 11.22 1.65 6.06
CA LEU A 459 11.66 1.33 7.42
C LEU A 459 10.48 1.42 8.39
N ALA A 460 10.18 0.31 9.05
CA ALA A 460 9.17 0.23 10.11
C ALA A 460 9.75 -0.46 11.35
N ARG A 461 8.89 -0.72 12.34
CA ARG A 461 9.21 -1.58 13.48
C ARG A 461 8.33 -2.81 13.46
N ASP A 462 8.89 -3.93 13.89
CA ASP A 462 8.11 -5.13 14.20
C ASP A 462 7.31 -4.94 15.50
N THR A 463 6.47 -5.91 15.84
CA THR A 463 5.66 -5.85 17.08
C THR A 463 6.49 -5.87 18.37
N LEU A 464 7.78 -6.22 18.30
CA LEU A 464 8.74 -6.16 19.40
C LEU A 464 9.56 -4.86 19.40
N GLY A 465 9.27 -3.92 18.51
CA GLY A 465 9.95 -2.63 18.39
C GLY A 465 11.29 -2.68 17.66
N ARG A 466 11.70 -3.81 17.08
CA ARG A 466 12.95 -3.95 16.31
C ARG A 466 12.77 -3.36 14.91
N PRO A 467 13.79 -2.71 14.34
CA PRO A 467 13.68 -2.11 13.00
C PRO A 467 13.58 -3.18 11.92
N VAL A 468 12.65 -2.98 10.98
CA VAL A 468 12.48 -3.80 9.77
C VAL A 468 12.67 -2.90 8.56
N LEU A 469 13.71 -3.15 7.78
CA LEU A 469 14.04 -2.44 6.54
C LEU A 469 13.82 -3.38 5.37
N TRP A 470 13.05 -2.94 4.38
CA TRP A 470 12.87 -3.65 3.11
C TRP A 470 12.89 -2.67 1.94
N VAL A 471 13.01 -3.18 0.73
CA VAL A 471 12.77 -2.39 -0.49
C VAL A 471 11.40 -2.76 -1.04
N GLU A 472 10.47 -1.82 -0.98
CA GLU A 472 9.13 -1.93 -1.56
C GLU A 472 9.21 -1.77 -3.08
N ARG A 473 8.39 -2.56 -3.78
CA ARG A 473 8.03 -2.36 -5.18
C ARG A 473 6.51 -2.20 -5.26
N SER A 474 6.05 -1.04 -5.72
CA SER A 474 4.62 -0.71 -5.77
C SER A 474 4.16 -0.31 -7.17
N VAL A 475 2.92 -0.63 -7.50
CA VAL A 475 2.27 -0.30 -8.78
C VAL A 475 1.03 0.54 -8.50
N VAL A 476 1.05 1.80 -8.93
CA VAL A 476 -0.08 2.72 -8.75
C VAL A 476 -0.68 3.09 -10.10
N PRO A 477 -2.01 3.22 -10.21
CA PRO A 477 -2.63 3.74 -11.42
C PRO A 477 -2.20 5.19 -11.65
N VAL A 478 -2.13 5.62 -12.91
CA VAL A 478 -1.97 7.02 -13.28
C VAL A 478 -3.22 7.55 -13.98
N ALA A 479 -3.46 8.85 -13.88
CA ALA A 479 -4.61 9.51 -14.50
C ALA A 479 -4.45 9.67 -16.03
N GLY A 480 -3.22 9.56 -16.55
CA GLY A 480 -2.95 9.58 -17.98
C GLY A 480 -1.61 8.92 -18.31
N PRO A 481 -1.53 8.20 -19.43
CA PRO A 481 -0.29 7.56 -19.87
C PRO A 481 0.77 8.60 -20.28
N PRO A 482 2.06 8.24 -20.29
CA PRO A 482 3.10 9.12 -20.77
C PRO A 482 2.99 9.26 -22.29
N THR A 483 2.88 10.48 -22.79
CA THR A 483 2.78 10.76 -24.23
C THR A 483 4.16 10.98 -24.83
N SER A 484 4.49 10.21 -25.86
CA SER A 484 5.82 10.24 -26.50
C SER A 484 6.11 11.56 -27.24
N HIS A 485 5.06 12.27 -27.66
CA HIS A 485 5.14 13.42 -28.56
C HIS A 485 5.99 13.15 -29.82
N LEU A 486 6.09 11.88 -30.23
CA LEU A 486 6.73 11.48 -31.47
C LEU A 486 5.96 12.12 -32.63
N ARG A 487 6.71 12.79 -33.49
CA ARG A 487 6.20 13.39 -34.73
C ARG A 487 7.15 13.01 -35.85
N TRP A 488 6.57 12.77 -37.02
CA TRP A 488 7.31 12.46 -38.24
C TRP A 488 7.26 13.63 -39.19
N ASP A 489 8.28 13.74 -40.05
CA ASP A 489 8.37 14.76 -41.09
C ASP A 489 8.24 16.21 -40.57
N VAL A 490 9.03 16.56 -39.55
CA VAL A 490 8.94 17.86 -38.87
C VAL A 490 10.06 18.79 -39.33
N MET A 491 9.75 20.05 -39.58
CA MET A 491 10.76 21.12 -39.60
C MET A 491 11.00 21.61 -38.17
N ALA A 492 12.08 21.17 -37.54
CA ALA A 492 12.45 21.56 -36.19
C ALA A 492 13.33 22.82 -36.20
N GLU A 493 13.10 23.72 -35.24
CA GLU A 493 13.94 24.90 -35.07
C GLU A 493 15.34 24.46 -34.60
N ALA A 494 16.39 24.94 -35.25
CA ALA A 494 17.76 24.71 -34.82
C ALA A 494 17.97 25.34 -33.43
N PRO A 495 18.68 24.67 -32.51
CA PRO A 495 19.03 25.28 -31.24
C PRO A 495 19.79 26.58 -31.50
N LEU A 496 19.51 27.63 -30.71
CA LEU A 496 20.26 28.88 -30.78
C LEU A 496 21.74 28.54 -30.62
N GLN A 497 22.55 28.87 -31.63
CA GLN A 497 23.99 28.83 -31.45
C GLN A 497 24.32 29.81 -30.33
N GLU A 498 24.74 29.29 -29.18
CA GLU A 498 25.49 30.13 -28.23
C GLU A 498 26.68 30.67 -29.01
N GLU A 499 26.74 31.98 -29.21
CA GLU A 499 27.92 32.65 -29.72
C GLU A 499 29.09 32.21 -28.83
N ARG A 500 29.97 31.36 -29.39
CA ARG A 500 31.23 31.03 -28.73
C ARG A 500 31.98 32.34 -28.51
N PRO A 501 32.42 32.67 -27.28
CA PRO A 501 33.29 33.82 -27.07
C PRO A 501 34.64 33.66 -27.78
#